data_AF-A0AA44IGR3-F1
#
_entry.id   AF-A0AA44IGR3-F1
#
_cell.length_a   1.000
_cell.length_b   1.000
_cell.length_c   1.000
_cell.angle_alpha   90.00
_cell.angle_beta   90.00
_cell.angle_gamma   90.00
#
_symmetry.space_group_name_H-M   'P 1'
#
loop_
_entity.id
_entity.type
_entity.pdbx_description
1 polymer ?
#
loop_
_entity_poly.entity_id
_entity_poly.type
_entity_poly.pdbx_seq_one_letter_code
_entity_poly.pdbx_strand_id
1 'polypeptide(L)'
;MENKEYKIGQEIEFLEEFEIEKVISKEKVQVKKGDTAVITSSGTAIHTKGQARGMVQCLSGVNIDGYDHRNIAKSILQRLNNVFNLEEFTYYEEITFSEMVDEIEDVLCEIL
;
A
#
# COMPACT_ATOMS: atom_id res chain seq x y z
N MET A 1 16.03 18.98 10.81
CA MET A 1 14.96 17.99 11.02
C MET A 1 15.16 16.95 9.94
N GLU A 2 15.46 15.70 10.30
CA GLU A 2 15.57 14.62 9.31
C GLU A 2 14.18 14.36 8.74
N ASN A 3 14.05 14.47 7.41
CA ASN A 3 12.82 14.08 6.73
C ASN A 3 12.66 12.56 6.86
N LYS A 4 11.44 12.08 7.08
CA LYS A 4 11.18 10.62 7.05
C LYS A 4 11.32 10.12 5.61
N GLU A 5 12.13 9.09 5.41
CA GLU A 5 12.30 8.45 4.11
C GLU A 5 11.32 7.29 3.93
N TYR A 6 10.65 7.27 2.77
CA TYR A 6 9.73 6.22 2.37
C TYR A 6 9.99 5.78 0.94
N LYS A 7 9.56 4.56 0.60
CA LYS A 7 9.56 4.04 -0.76
C LYS A 7 8.18 4.09 -1.38
N ILE A 8 8.11 4.22 -2.71
CA ILE A 8 6.86 4.08 -3.45
C ILE A 8 6.33 2.65 -3.26
N GLY A 9 5.05 2.52 -2.95
CA GLY A 9 4.39 1.24 -2.69
C GLY A 9 4.61 0.69 -1.29
N GLN A 10 5.39 1.35 -0.44
CA GLN A 10 5.61 0.92 0.94
C GLN A 10 4.30 0.98 1.74
N GLU A 11 4.00 -0.10 2.47
CA GLU A 11 2.97 -0.08 3.50
C GLU A 11 3.55 0.48 4.81
N ILE A 12 2.84 1.43 5.40
CA ILE A 12 3.17 2.04 6.68
C ILE A 12 2.05 1.75 7.68
N GLU A 13 2.44 1.53 8.93
CA GLU A 13 1.53 1.40 10.06
C GLU A 13 1.56 2.67 10.91
N PHE A 14 0.40 3.19 11.27
CA PHE A 14 0.30 4.35 12.16
C PHE A 14 0.49 3.91 13.62
N LEU A 15 1.48 4.50 14.28
CA LEU A 15 1.84 4.17 15.68
C LEU A 15 1.00 4.93 16.71
N GLU A 16 0.33 5.98 16.29
CA GLU A 16 -0.47 6.88 17.11
C GLU A 16 -1.85 7.09 16.48
N GLU A 17 -2.83 7.46 17.32
CA GLU A 17 -4.17 7.79 16.86
C GLU A 17 -4.29 9.29 16.55
N PHE A 18 -5.02 9.63 15.50
CA PHE A 18 -5.25 11.01 15.09
C PHE A 18 -6.53 11.12 14.25
N GLU A 19 -7.00 12.34 14.02
CA GLU A 19 -8.15 12.61 13.16
C GLU A 19 -7.68 13.19 11.81
N ILE A 20 -8.33 12.77 10.74
CA ILE A 20 -8.21 13.38 9.42
C ILE A 20 -9.57 13.90 8.95
N GLU A 21 -9.57 15.00 8.20
CA GLU A 21 -10.80 15.64 7.72
C GLU A 21 -11.07 15.27 6.27
N LYS A 22 -12.30 14.86 5.95
CA LYS A 22 -12.75 14.68 4.56
C LYS A 22 -12.83 16.03 3.86
N VAL A 23 -12.15 16.14 2.71
CA VAL A 23 -12.05 17.39 1.94
C VAL A 23 -13.43 17.98 1.58
N ILE A 24 -14.39 17.11 1.21
CA ILE A 24 -15.72 17.53 0.75
C ILE A 24 -16.69 17.72 1.92
N SER A 25 -16.88 16.71 2.77
CA SER A 25 -17.94 16.73 3.80
C SER A 25 -17.53 17.42 5.10
N LYS A 26 -16.24 17.73 5.29
CA LYS A 26 -15.68 18.27 6.55
C LYS A 26 -15.85 17.34 7.76
N GLU A 27 -16.31 16.12 7.52
CA GLU A 27 -16.42 15.08 8.52
C GLU A 27 -15.03 14.62 8.93
N LYS A 28 -14.84 14.48 10.24
CA LYS A 28 -13.61 13.94 10.83
C LYS A 28 -13.70 12.42 10.87
N VAL A 29 -12.61 11.77 10.48
CA VAL A 29 -12.44 10.32 10.51
C VAL A 29 -11.28 10.00 11.43
N GLN A 30 -11.50 9.06 12.34
CA GLN A 30 -10.46 8.59 13.25
C GLN A 30 -9.54 7.59 12.53
N VAL A 31 -8.25 7.87 12.56
CA VAL A 31 -7.18 6.90 12.28
C VAL A 31 -6.71 6.33 13.61
N LYS A 32 -6.75 5.02 13.76
CA LYS A 32 -6.33 4.34 14.98
C LYS A 32 -4.91 3.83 14.86
N LYS A 33 -4.27 3.63 16.01
CA LYS A 33 -3.02 2.87 16.09
C LYS A 33 -3.21 1.48 15.44
N GLY A 34 -2.31 1.11 14.55
CA GLY A 34 -2.36 -0.16 13.81
C GLY A 34 -3.20 -0.12 12.52
N ASP A 35 -3.78 1.04 12.18
CA ASP A 35 -4.27 1.29 10.81
C ASP A 35 -3.07 1.45 9.86
N THR A 36 -3.28 1.13 8.60
CA THR A 36 -2.23 1.07 7.58
C THR A 36 -2.54 1.94 6.38
N ALA A 37 -1.50 2.38 5.69
CA ALA A 37 -1.60 3.11 4.43
C ALA A 37 -0.46 2.71 3.48
N VAL A 38 -0.66 2.91 2.18
CA VAL A 38 0.37 2.71 1.16
C VAL A 38 0.85 4.05 0.62
N ILE A 39 2.17 4.20 0.53
CA ILE A 39 2.83 5.38 -0.04
C ILE A 39 2.74 5.34 -1.55
N THR A 40 2.34 6.45 -2.14
CA THR A 40 2.20 6.63 -3.60
C THR A 40 3.39 7.38 -4.18
N SER A 41 3.52 7.32 -5.51
CA SER A 41 4.54 8.09 -6.25
C SER A 41 4.40 9.61 -6.13
N SER A 42 3.27 10.12 -5.62
CA SER A 42 3.00 11.56 -5.52
C SER A 42 3.35 12.20 -4.18
N GLY A 43 3.93 11.46 -3.22
CA GLY A 43 4.13 12.02 -1.87
C GLY A 43 2.97 11.76 -0.90
N THR A 44 1.95 11.01 -1.32
CA THR A 44 0.72 10.83 -0.53
C THR A 44 0.58 9.41 -0.02
N ALA A 45 -0.13 9.26 1.11
CA ALA A 45 -0.50 7.98 1.69
C ALA A 45 -1.98 7.68 1.39
N ILE A 46 -2.26 6.52 0.81
CA ILE A 46 -3.62 6.00 0.65
C ILE A 46 -3.89 5.04 1.79
N HIS A 47 -4.85 5.37 2.65
CA HIS A 47 -5.25 4.53 3.77
C HIS A 47 -5.84 3.19 3.27
N THR A 48 -5.31 2.06 3.72
CA THR A 48 -5.71 0.71 3.29
C THR A 48 -6.56 -0.03 4.31
N LYS A 49 -6.52 0.39 5.58
CA LYS A 49 -7.22 -0.22 6.72
C LYS A 49 -7.86 0.85 7.61
N GLY A 50 -8.86 0.44 8.39
CA GLY A 50 -9.54 1.32 9.34
C GLY A 50 -10.64 2.16 8.71
N GLN A 51 -11.15 3.14 9.48
CA GLN A 51 -12.26 4.00 9.05
C GLN A 51 -11.86 4.95 7.92
N ALA A 52 -10.57 5.28 7.83
CA ALA A 52 -10.00 6.12 6.80
C ALA A 52 -9.77 5.39 5.47
N ARG A 53 -10.07 4.08 5.36
CA ARG A 53 -9.78 3.29 4.15
C ARG A 53 -10.27 3.97 2.87
N GLY A 54 -9.37 4.10 1.90
CA GLY A 54 -9.58 4.76 0.62
C GLY A 54 -9.33 6.27 0.62
N MET A 55 -9.11 6.89 1.79
CA MET A 55 -8.75 8.30 1.87
C MET A 55 -7.29 8.53 1.50
N VAL A 56 -7.03 9.66 0.85
CA VAL A 56 -5.69 10.13 0.50
C VAL A 56 -5.25 11.20 1.50
N GLN A 57 -4.06 11.04 2.06
CA GLN A 57 -3.45 11.98 2.98
C GLN A 57 -2.12 12.47 2.42
N CYS A 58 -1.93 13.79 2.35
CA CYS A 58 -0.64 14.38 2.03
C CYS A 58 0.28 14.27 3.26
N LEU A 59 1.48 13.71 3.07
CA LEU A 59 2.49 13.66 4.11
C LEU A 59 3.41 14.88 3.98
N SER A 60 3.67 15.58 5.09
CA SER A 60 4.60 16.71 5.13
C SER A 60 5.96 16.27 5.66
N GLY A 61 7.04 16.87 5.12
CA GLY A 61 8.41 16.59 5.59
C GLY A 61 8.87 15.15 5.32
N VAL A 62 8.38 14.54 4.24
CA VAL A 62 8.81 13.21 3.81
C VAL A 62 9.67 13.31 2.55
N ASN A 63 10.66 12.43 2.45
CA ASN A 63 11.40 12.18 1.23
C ASN A 63 10.94 10.82 0.68
N ILE A 64 10.62 10.76 -0.61
CA ILE A 64 10.28 9.50 -1.27
C ILE A 64 11.41 9.13 -2.20
N ASP A 65 12.04 8.00 -1.94
CA ASP A 65 13.13 7.49 -2.76
C ASP A 65 13.02 5.98 -2.92
N GLY A 66 13.20 5.51 -4.16
CA GLY A 66 13.08 4.10 -4.53
C GLY A 66 11.67 3.49 -4.41
N TYR A 67 11.63 2.18 -4.57
CA TYR A 67 10.41 1.38 -4.68
C TYR A 67 10.44 0.20 -3.71
N ASP A 68 9.30 -0.09 -3.09
CA ASP A 68 9.06 -1.32 -2.35
C ASP A 68 8.49 -2.37 -3.31
N HIS A 69 9.36 -2.96 -4.14
CA HIS A 69 8.96 -3.91 -5.18
C HIS A 69 8.13 -5.06 -4.63
N ARG A 70 8.51 -5.63 -3.48
CA ARG A 70 7.75 -6.70 -2.82
C ARG A 70 6.32 -6.29 -2.52
N ASN A 71 6.12 -5.11 -1.94
CA ASN A 71 4.77 -4.70 -1.55
C ASN A 71 3.93 -4.25 -2.75
N ILE A 72 4.57 -3.70 -3.78
CA ILE A 72 3.94 -3.43 -5.08
C ILE A 72 3.49 -4.75 -5.71
N ALA A 73 4.34 -5.77 -5.73
CA ALA A 73 4.02 -7.09 -6.27
C ALA A 73 2.82 -7.73 -5.57
N LYS A 74 2.79 -7.71 -4.23
CA LYS A 74 1.64 -8.16 -3.43
C LYS A 74 0.36 -7.41 -3.78
N SER A 75 0.45 -6.08 -3.94
CA SER A 75 -0.70 -5.24 -4.27
C SER A 75 -1.26 -5.54 -5.66
N ILE A 76 -0.37 -5.78 -6.64
CA ILE A 76 -0.74 -6.20 -7.99
C ILE A 76 -1.44 -7.55 -7.94
N LEU A 77 -0.82 -8.56 -7.31
CA LEU A 77 -1.40 -9.90 -7.23
C LEU A 77 -2.75 -9.89 -6.53
N GLN A 78 -2.89 -9.18 -5.41
CA GLN A 78 -4.16 -9.05 -4.70
C GLN A 78 -5.25 -8.45 -5.59
N ARG A 79 -4.92 -7.41 -6.37
CA ARG A 79 -5.88 -6.80 -7.29
C ARG A 79 -6.28 -7.73 -8.42
N LEU A 80 -5.34 -8.50 -8.98
CA LEU A 80 -5.63 -9.52 -9.98
C LEU A 80 -6.50 -10.63 -9.41
N ASN A 81 -6.17 -11.13 -8.21
CA ASN A 81 -6.94 -12.17 -7.53
C ASN A 81 -8.40 -11.74 -7.29
N ASN A 82 -8.64 -10.50 -6.87
CA ASN A 82 -10.00 -9.97 -6.68
C ASN A 82 -10.85 -9.96 -7.97
N VAL A 83 -10.24 -9.97 -9.15
CA VAL A 83 -10.93 -9.92 -10.45
C VAL A 83 -11.02 -11.31 -11.09
N PHE A 84 -9.96 -12.11 -10.97
CA PHE A 84 -9.81 -13.37 -11.70
C PHE A 84 -9.88 -14.62 -10.82
N ASN A 85 -10.02 -14.48 -9.50
CA ASN A 85 -10.02 -15.58 -8.54
C ASN A 85 -8.79 -16.50 -8.68
N LEU A 86 -7.60 -15.90 -8.73
CA LEU A 86 -6.34 -16.62 -8.95
C LEU A 86 -6.04 -17.67 -7.88
N GLU A 87 -6.54 -17.50 -6.64
CA GLU A 87 -6.41 -18.52 -5.57
C GLU A 87 -6.90 -19.90 -6.00
N GLU A 88 -8.03 -19.94 -6.72
CA GLU A 88 -8.58 -21.19 -7.24
C GLU A 88 -7.68 -21.77 -8.34
N PHE A 89 -7.18 -20.94 -9.25
CA PHE A 89 -6.27 -21.36 -10.32
C PHE A 89 -4.95 -21.91 -9.77
N THR A 90 -4.31 -21.19 -8.85
CA THR A 90 -3.01 -21.59 -8.28
C THR A 90 -3.10 -22.89 -7.50
N TYR A 91 -4.24 -23.16 -6.89
CA TYR A 91 -4.49 -24.43 -6.21
C TYR A 91 -4.46 -25.61 -7.18
N TYR A 92 -5.01 -25.45 -8.39
CA TYR A 92 -5.00 -26.51 -9.42
C TYR A 92 -3.62 -26.75 -10.03
N GLU A 93 -2.84 -25.68 -10.20
CA GLU A 93 -1.51 -25.74 -10.81
C GLU A 93 -0.38 -26.04 -9.81
N GLU A 94 -0.70 -26.28 -8.53
CA GLU A 94 0.26 -26.49 -7.43
C GLU A 94 1.27 -25.33 -7.28
N ILE A 95 0.88 -24.12 -7.70
CA ILE A 95 1.66 -22.89 -7.57
C ILE A 95 1.28 -22.21 -6.26
N THR A 96 2.26 -21.68 -5.53
CA THR A 96 2.00 -20.85 -4.36
C THR A 96 1.80 -19.38 -4.75
N PHE A 97 0.95 -18.68 -3.98
CA PHE A 97 0.84 -17.23 -4.12
C PHE A 97 2.18 -16.50 -3.90
N SER A 98 3.08 -17.05 -3.07
CA SER A 98 4.40 -16.46 -2.87
C SER A 98 5.21 -16.48 -4.16
N GLU A 99 5.23 -17.59 -4.89
CA GLU A 99 5.94 -17.70 -6.17
C GLU A 99 5.42 -16.68 -7.19
N MET A 100 4.10 -16.45 -7.24
CA MET A 100 3.56 -15.39 -8.10
C MET A 100 4.00 -13.98 -7.68
N VAL A 101 4.12 -13.72 -6.37
CA VAL A 101 4.66 -12.43 -5.90
C VAL A 101 6.14 -12.30 -6.25
N ASP A 102 6.93 -13.38 -6.09
CA ASP A 102 8.35 -13.41 -6.43
C ASP A 102 8.57 -13.07 -7.91
N GLU A 103 7.85 -13.73 -8.82
CA GLU A 103 7.93 -13.45 -10.26
C GLU A 103 7.54 -12.01 -10.62
N ILE A 104 6.50 -11.44 -9.98
CA ILE A 104 6.12 -10.04 -10.21
C ILE A 104 7.19 -9.10 -9.66
N GLU A 105 7.75 -9.39 -8.48
CA GLU A 105 8.81 -8.59 -7.86
C GLU A 105 10.09 -8.57 -8.71
N ASP A 106 10.49 -9.71 -9.26
CA ASP A 106 11.66 -9.81 -10.13
C ASP A 106 11.50 -8.92 -11.36
N VAL A 107 10.33 -8.97 -12.03
CA VAL A 107 10.03 -8.08 -13.15
C VAL A 107 10.08 -6.60 -12.73
N LEU A 108 9.54 -6.26 -11.55
CA LEU A 108 9.60 -4.89 -11.04
C LEU A 108 11.04 -4.43 -10.80
N CYS A 109 11.89 -5.29 -10.24
CA CYS A 109 13.31 -5.00 -10.02
C CYS A 109 14.09 -4.75 -11.31
N GLU A 110 13.66 -5.35 -12.43
CA GLU A 110 14.31 -5.14 -13.73
C GLU A 110 13.91 -3.83 -14.43
N ILE A 111 12.71 -3.32 -14.16
CA ILE A 111 12.12 -2.21 -14.95
C ILE A 111 11.95 -0.88 -14.20
N LEU A 112 12.11 -0.87 -12.87
CA LEU A 112 12.00 0.33 -12.01
C LEU A 112 13.33 0.64 -11.32
#